data_AF-A0A534LB26-F1
#
_entry.id   AF-A0A534LB26-F1
#
_cell.length_a   1.000
_cell.length_b   1.000
_cell.length_c   1.000
_cell.angle_alpha   90.00
_cell.angle_beta   90.00
_cell.angle_gamma   90.00
#
_symmetry.space_group_name_H-M   'P 1'
#
loop_
_entity.id
_entity.type
_entity.pdbx_description
1 polymer ?
#
loop_
_entity_poly.entity_id
_entity_poly.type
_entity_poly.pdbx_seq_one_letter_code
_entity_poly.pdbx_strand_id
1 'polypeptide(L)'
;LESRVAREEVFGPVLAAFRFADLDEAILRANDTPYGLSAGVWTQDVAKAHAVAKRLQAGMVSINEYPVTFPQTPFLGWKQSGLGLEQGVDAVLFYTHVKNVLVNLE
;
A
#
# COMPACT_ATOMS: atom_id res chain seq x y z
N LEU A 1 -2.68 7.95 -16.79
CA LEU A 1 -1.58 7.32 -17.58
C LEU A 1 -2.18 6.70 -18.85
N GLU A 2 -1.58 6.85 -20.04
CA GLU A 2 -2.22 6.40 -21.31
C GLU A 2 -1.62 5.12 -21.93
N SER A 3 -0.35 4.80 -21.67
CA SER A 3 0.27 3.60 -22.23
C SER A 3 -0.05 2.34 -21.44
N ARG A 4 -0.28 1.21 -22.13
CA ARG A 4 -0.50 -0.11 -21.50
C ARG A 4 0.64 -0.52 -20.56
N VAL A 5 1.89 -0.26 -20.96
CA VAL A 5 3.08 -0.59 -20.14
C VAL A 5 3.09 0.13 -18.78
N ALA A 6 2.33 1.22 -18.65
CA ALA A 6 2.22 2.00 -17.42
C ALA A 6 1.01 1.62 -16.56
N ARG A 7 0.08 0.83 -17.10
CA ARG A 7 -1.20 0.49 -16.46
C ARG A 7 -1.35 -0.99 -16.16
N GLU A 8 -0.63 -1.86 -16.85
CA GLU A 8 -0.68 -3.32 -16.69
C GLU A 8 0.65 -3.81 -16.07
N GLU A 9 0.57 -4.75 -15.14
CA GLU A 9 1.75 -5.36 -14.53
C GLU A 9 2.53 -6.18 -15.56
N VAL A 10 3.77 -5.79 -15.83
CA VAL A 10 4.64 -6.46 -16.82
C VAL A 10 5.31 -7.72 -16.24
N PHE A 11 5.53 -7.76 -14.93
CA PHE A 11 6.23 -8.85 -14.21
C PHE A 11 7.63 -9.18 -14.77
N GLY A 12 8.30 -8.18 -15.33
CA GLY A 12 9.65 -8.27 -15.89
C GLY A 12 10.47 -7.01 -15.58
N PRO A 13 11.74 -6.94 -16.00
CA PRO A 13 12.66 -5.85 -15.65
C PRO A 13 12.40 -4.58 -16.47
N VAL A 14 11.20 -3.99 -16.34
CA VAL A 14 10.74 -2.82 -17.10
C VAL A 14 10.24 -1.74 -16.14
N LEU A 15 10.65 -0.48 -16.38
CA LEU A 15 10.22 0.70 -15.62
C LEU A 15 9.65 1.76 -16.57
N ALA A 16 8.50 2.33 -16.22
CA ALA A 16 7.97 3.53 -16.85
C ALA A 16 8.22 4.76 -15.98
N ALA A 17 8.90 5.78 -16.52
CA ALA A 17 9.23 7.00 -15.80
C ALA A 17 8.39 8.18 -16.28
N PHE A 18 7.87 8.97 -15.35
CA PHE A 18 7.02 10.12 -15.63
C PHE A 18 7.48 11.35 -14.87
N ARG A 19 7.39 12.52 -15.51
CA ARG A 19 7.49 13.81 -14.83
C ARG A 19 6.13 14.21 -14.28
N PHE A 20 6.14 14.99 -13.21
CA PHE A 20 5.00 15.68 -12.62
C PHE A 20 5.42 17.11 -12.28
N ALA A 21 4.48 18.04 -12.27
CA ALA A 21 4.75 19.45 -11.96
C ALA A 21 4.68 19.74 -10.46
N ASP A 22 3.77 19.06 -9.75
CA ASP A 22 3.55 19.24 -8.33
C ASP A 22 3.10 17.93 -7.64
N LEU A 23 3.02 17.98 -6.30
CA LEU A 23 2.69 16.81 -5.49
C LEU A 23 1.23 16.37 -5.66
N ASP A 24 0.30 17.29 -5.93
CA ASP A 24 -1.11 16.95 -6.08
C ASP A 24 -1.33 16.19 -7.38
N GLU A 25 -0.69 16.63 -8.48
CA GLU A 25 -0.65 15.89 -9.74
C GLU A 25 -0.01 14.51 -9.55
N ALA A 26 1.13 14.44 -8.86
CA ALA A 26 1.83 13.17 -8.62
C ALA A 26 0.95 12.17 -7.85
N ILE A 27 0.28 12.60 -6.78
CA ILE A 27 -0.61 11.76 -5.97
C ILE A 27 -1.85 11.33 -6.78
N LEU A 28 -2.46 12.26 -7.52
CA LEU A 28 -3.61 11.94 -8.38
C LEU A 28 -3.25 10.85 -9.38
N ARG A 29 -2.09 10.98 -10.03
CA ARG A 29 -1.61 10.01 -11.02
C ARG A 29 -1.19 8.69 -10.39
N ALA A 30 -0.56 8.70 -9.22
CA ALA A 30 -0.21 7.49 -8.48
C ALA A 30 -1.45 6.69 -8.06
N ASN A 31 -2.56 7.37 -7.76
CA ASN A 31 -3.82 6.75 -7.38
C ASN A 31 -4.71 6.36 -8.58
N ASP A 32 -4.50 6.92 -9.79
CA ASP A 32 -5.18 6.55 -11.05
C ASP A 32 -4.73 5.17 -11.57
N THR A 33 -5.03 4.14 -10.80
CA THR A 33 -4.74 2.75 -11.10
C THR A 33 -5.75 1.84 -10.37
N PRO A 34 -6.12 0.69 -10.95
CA PRO A 34 -6.92 -0.31 -10.25
C PRO A 34 -6.13 -1.03 -9.13
N TYR A 35 -4.81 -0.86 -9.10
CA TYR A 35 -3.92 -1.51 -8.13
C TYR A 35 -3.59 -0.61 -6.93
N GLY A 36 -3.10 -1.21 -5.86
CA GLY A 36 -2.77 -0.53 -4.60
C GLY A 36 -1.92 -1.38 -3.66
N LEU A 37 -0.92 -2.09 -4.17
CA LEU A 37 -0.07 -2.95 -3.34
C LEU A 37 0.93 -2.13 -2.52
N SER A 38 1.88 -1.48 -3.19
CA SER A 38 2.96 -0.72 -2.55
C SER A 38 3.22 0.60 -3.26
N ALA A 39 3.66 1.60 -2.51
CA ALA A 39 4.12 2.88 -3.03
C ALA A 39 5.37 3.37 -2.28
N GLY A 40 6.22 4.13 -2.97
CA GLY A 40 7.47 4.68 -2.42
C GLY A 40 7.49 6.21 -2.52
N VAL A 41 7.95 6.87 -1.47
CA VAL A 41 8.11 8.34 -1.42
C VAL A 41 9.56 8.68 -1.12
N TRP A 42 10.19 9.51 -1.95
CA TRP A 42 11.55 9.99 -1.74
C TRP A 42 11.57 11.49 -1.47
N THR A 43 11.90 11.89 -0.25
CA THR A 43 12.03 13.29 0.15
C THR A 43 12.78 13.42 1.48
N GLN A 44 13.49 14.54 1.67
CA GLN A 44 14.13 14.89 2.94
C GLN A 44 13.17 15.61 3.91
N ASP A 45 12.00 16.06 3.42
CA ASP A 45 11.00 16.75 4.21
C ASP A 45 10.04 15.74 4.84
N VAL A 46 10.19 15.51 6.15
CA VAL A 46 9.41 14.50 6.88
C VAL A 46 7.92 14.83 6.95
N ALA A 47 7.55 16.12 7.01
CA ALA A 47 6.15 16.52 7.03
C ALA A 47 5.49 16.22 5.69
N LYS A 48 6.20 16.53 4.60
CA LYS A 48 5.78 16.17 3.24
C LYS A 48 5.69 14.66 3.04
N ALA A 49 6.66 13.90 3.55
CA ALA A 49 6.66 12.45 3.45
C ALA A 49 5.38 11.84 4.05
N HIS A 50 5.03 12.23 5.28
CA HIS A 50 3.83 11.74 5.95
C HIS A 50 2.53 12.26 5.30
N ALA A 51 2.51 13.51 4.84
CA ALA A 51 1.36 14.07 4.13
C ALA A 51 1.08 13.35 2.81
N VAL A 52 2.11 13.02 2.04
CA VAL A 52 1.99 12.23 0.80
C VAL A 52 1.59 10.80 1.13
N ALA A 53 2.24 10.14 2.10
CA ALA A 53 1.96 8.77 2.48
C ALA A 53 0.48 8.56 2.88
N LYS A 54 -0.09 9.51 3.64
CA LYS A 54 -1.51 9.48 4.02
C LYS A 54 -2.48 9.56 2.83
N ARG A 55 -2.07 10.16 1.72
CA ARG A 55 -2.91 10.40 0.54
C ARG A 55 -2.77 9.31 -0.54
N LEU A 56 -1.74 8.49 -0.46
CA LEU A 56 -1.54 7.36 -1.38
C LEU A 56 -2.51 6.23 -1.03
N GLN A 57 -3.12 5.64 -2.06
CA GLN A 57 -4.03 4.51 -1.93
C GLN A 57 -3.29 3.19 -2.16
N ALA A 58 -2.39 2.86 -1.24
CA ALA A 58 -1.62 1.63 -1.25
C ALA A 58 -1.61 1.00 0.15
N GLY A 59 -1.57 -0.32 0.21
CA GLY A 59 -1.47 -1.03 1.48
C GLY A 59 -0.13 -0.85 2.16
N MET A 60 0.94 -0.77 1.38
CA MET A 60 2.31 -0.53 1.85
C MET A 60 2.81 0.83 1.34
N VAL A 61 3.37 1.66 2.23
CA VAL A 61 4.06 2.90 1.84
C VAL A 61 5.44 2.96 2.49
N SER A 62 6.49 2.99 1.67
CA SER A 62 7.88 3.16 2.12
C SER A 62 8.37 4.58 1.87
N ILE A 63 9.14 5.14 2.80
CA ILE A 63 9.72 6.49 2.69
C ILE A 63 11.25 6.34 2.67
N ASN A 64 11.89 6.86 1.62
CA ASN A 64 13.35 6.86 1.43
C ASN A 64 14.02 5.47 1.39
N GLU A 65 13.25 4.43 1.03
CA GLU A 65 13.70 3.06 0.81
C GLU A 65 12.63 2.31 -0.01
N TYR A 66 12.98 1.28 -0.80
CA TYR A 66 11.98 0.52 -1.56
C TYR A 66 12.47 -0.85 -2.10
N PRO A 67 11.62 -1.90 -2.10
CA PRO A 67 10.47 -2.10 -1.21
C PRO A 67 10.97 -2.53 0.19
N VAL A 68 10.27 -2.12 1.26
CA VAL A 68 10.62 -2.52 2.63
C VAL A 68 9.47 -3.30 3.25
N THR A 69 9.75 -4.51 3.70
CA THR A 69 8.80 -5.37 4.41
C THR A 69 9.49 -6.07 5.57
N PHE A 70 8.76 -6.35 6.64
CA PHE A 70 9.25 -7.13 7.78
C PHE A 70 8.19 -8.14 8.22
N PRO A 71 8.59 -9.34 8.70
CA PRO A 71 7.62 -10.37 9.13
C PRO A 71 6.61 -9.88 10.19
N GLN A 72 6.97 -8.90 11.01
CA GLN A 72 6.14 -8.33 12.05
C GLN A 72 5.18 -7.21 11.59
N THR A 73 5.34 -6.69 10.38
CA THR A 73 4.46 -5.63 9.83
C THR A 73 3.46 -6.25 8.86
N PRO A 74 2.19 -5.81 8.83
CA PRO A 74 1.21 -6.32 7.88
C PRO A 74 1.65 -6.08 6.44
N PHE A 75 1.49 -7.07 5.59
CA PHE A 75 1.63 -6.99 4.14
C PHE A 75 0.24 -7.09 3.52
N LEU A 76 -0.19 -6.03 2.85
CA LEU A 76 -1.54 -5.94 2.31
C LEU A 76 -1.58 -5.12 1.03
N GLY A 77 -2.58 -5.43 0.20
CA GLY A 77 -2.91 -4.67 -0.99
C GLY A 77 -4.28 -4.03 -0.87
N TRP A 78 -4.43 -2.84 -1.43
CA TRP A 78 -5.72 -2.16 -1.59
C TRP A 78 -6.26 -2.37 -3.01
N LYS A 79 -7.54 -2.06 -3.21
CA LYS A 79 -8.23 -2.17 -4.51
C LYS A 79 -8.14 -3.60 -5.06
N GLN A 80 -7.71 -3.77 -6.31
CA GLN A 80 -7.56 -5.10 -6.92
C GLN A 80 -6.26 -5.81 -6.51
N SER A 81 -5.40 -5.18 -5.71
CA SER A 81 -4.13 -5.79 -5.29
C SER A 81 -4.25 -6.76 -4.12
N GLY A 82 -5.43 -6.93 -3.52
CA GLY A 82 -5.63 -7.95 -2.50
C GLY A 82 -6.91 -7.79 -1.70
N LEU A 83 -7.24 -8.85 -0.97
CA LEU A 83 -8.27 -8.89 0.05
C LEU A 83 -7.66 -9.51 1.31
N GLY A 84 -7.88 -8.89 2.46
CA GLY A 84 -7.23 -9.30 3.70
C GLY A 84 -5.77 -8.82 3.78
N LEU A 85 -4.98 -9.54 4.56
CA LEU A 85 -3.61 -9.19 4.88
C LEU A 85 -2.82 -10.44 5.27
N GLU A 86 -1.51 -10.37 5.05
CA GLU A 86 -0.53 -11.37 5.49
C GLU A 86 0.48 -10.69 6.42
N GLN A 87 1.34 -11.48 7.08
CA GLN A 87 2.33 -10.99 8.04
C GLN A 87 1.75 -10.25 9.26
N GLY A 88 2.61 -9.99 10.25
CA GLY A 88 2.23 -9.31 11.48
C GLY A 88 1.18 -10.04 12.32
N VAL A 89 0.72 -9.37 13.36
CA VAL A 89 -0.34 -9.88 14.24
C VAL A 89 -1.68 -9.98 13.52
N ASP A 90 -1.91 -9.08 12.57
CA ASP A 90 -3.16 -9.03 11.82
C ASP A 90 -3.40 -10.32 11.02
N ALA A 91 -2.35 -10.91 10.42
CA ALA A 91 -2.48 -12.19 9.73
C ALA A 91 -2.85 -13.32 10.69
N VAL A 92 -2.26 -13.34 11.89
CA VAL A 92 -2.64 -14.33 12.92
C VAL A 92 -4.13 -14.18 13.24
N LEU A 93 -4.61 -12.96 13.43
CA LEU A 93 -6.04 -12.71 13.68
C LEU A 93 -6.91 -13.14 12.50
N PHE A 94 -6.48 -12.90 11.26
CA PHE A 94 -7.18 -13.31 10.03
C PHE A 94 -7.40 -14.83 9.94
N TYR A 95 -6.45 -15.63 10.44
CA TYR A 95 -6.57 -17.09 10.48
C TYR A 95 -7.30 -17.64 11.73
N THR A 96 -7.81 -16.77 12.61
CA THR A 96 -8.51 -17.17 13.84
C THR A 96 -9.99 -16.84 13.80
N HIS A 97 -10.78 -17.52 14.64
CA HIS A 97 -12.21 -17.26 14.79
C HIS A 97 -12.50 -16.70 16.19
N VAL A 98 -13.15 -15.54 16.25
CA VAL A 98 -13.61 -14.95 17.51
C VAL A 98 -14.83 -15.72 18.02
N LYS A 99 -14.81 -16.11 19.30
CA LYS A 99 -15.94 -16.73 20.00
C LYS A 99 -16.29 -15.93 21.25
N ASN A 100 -17.52 -15.43 21.32
CA ASN A 100 -18.06 -14.77 22.51
C ASN A 100 -18.82 -15.80 23.36
N VAL A 101 -18.48 -15.91 24.65
CA VAL A 101 -19.15 -16.80 25.61
C VAL A 101 -19.55 -15.98 26.83
N LEU A 102 -20.85 -15.98 27.14
CA LEU A 102 -21.44 -15.27 28.28
C LEU A 102 -22.03 -16.30 29.23
N VAL A 103 -21.83 -16.11 30.52
CA VAL A 103 -22.39 -16.97 31.57
C VAL A 103 -23.14 -16.07 32.56
N ASN A 104 -24.44 -16.31 32.74
CA ASN A 104 -25.21 -15.74 33.82
C ASN A 104 -25.08 -16.63 35.07
N LEU A 105 -24.76 -16.04 36.22
CA LEU A 105 -24.56 -16.74 37.49
C LEU A 105 -25.68 -16.44 38.51
N GLU A 106 -26.70 -15.67 38.13
CA GLU A 106 -27.89 -15.35 38.92
C GLU A 106 -29.13 -16.11 38.43
#